data_AF-A0A563D7G2-F1
#
_entry.id   AF-A0A563D7G2-F1
#
_cell.length_a   1.000
_cell.length_b   1.000
_cell.length_c   1.000
_cell.angle_alpha   90.00
_cell.angle_beta   90.00
_cell.angle_gamma   90.00
#
_symmetry.space_group_name_H-M   'P 1'
#
loop_
_entity.id
_entity.type
_entity.pdbx_description
1 polymer ?
#
loop_
_entity_poly.entity_id
_entity_poly.type
_entity_poly.pdbx_seq_one_letter_code
_entity_poly.pdbx_strand_id
1 'polypeptide(L)' 'MNKTQCRIAYYVFLFASALVSYISIETSMDTMSAKQPPNVPLHLFEFALAIALVCAALYFRYKAYRDDAKK' A
#
# COMPACT_ATOMS: atom_id res chain seq x y z
N MET A 1 17.41 -8.24 -10.33
CA MET A 1 16.52 -7.07 -10.38
C MET A 1 17.40 -5.85 -10.21
N ASN A 2 17.49 -5.00 -11.24
CA ASN A 2 18.40 -3.85 -11.21
C ASN A 2 17.86 -2.76 -10.27
N LYS A 3 18.74 -1.91 -9.76
CA LYS A 3 18.41 -0.81 -8.82
C LYS A 3 17.20 0.02 -9.26
N THR A 4 17.12 0.36 -10.55
CA THR A 4 16.00 1.11 -11.14
C THR A 4 14.67 0.35 -10.99
N GLN A 5 14.67 -0.97 -11.17
CA GLN A 5 13.48 -1.81 -10.97
C GLN A 5 13.05 -1.85 -9.50
N CYS A 6 14.00 -1.88 -8.54
CA CYS A 6 13.67 -1.79 -7.11
C CYS A 6 13.07 -0.42 -6.73
N ARG A 7 13.58 0.67 -7.30
CA ARG A 7 13.00 2.02 -7.10
C ARG A 7 11.61 2.13 -7.71
N ILE A 8 11.42 1.62 -8.92
CA ILE A 8 10.09 1.60 -9.58
C ILE A 8 9.11 0.79 -8.73
N ALA A 9 9.50 -0.42 -8.30
CA ALA A 9 8.67 -1.26 -7.44
C ALA A 9 8.29 -0.52 -6.15
N TYR A 10 9.25 0.13 -5.48
CA TYR A 10 8.97 0.95 -4.30
C TYR A 10 7.87 1.99 -4.53
N TYR A 11 7.97 2.78 -5.60
CA TYR A 11 6.95 3.79 -5.91
C TYR A 11 5.60 3.17 -6.29
N VAL A 12 5.59 2.05 -7.02
CA VAL A 12 4.36 1.34 -7.38
C VAL A 12 3.64 0.81 -6.15
N PHE A 13 4.37 0.19 -5.20
CA PHE A 13 3.77 -0.32 -3.96
C PHE A 13 3.28 0.80 -3.05
N LEU A 14 3.98 1.93 -3.00
CA LEU A 14 3.49 3.13 -2.29
C LEU A 14 2.23 3.70 -2.93
N PHE A 15 2.21 3.81 -4.26
CA PHE A 15 1.05 4.32 -4.98
C PHE A 15 -0.16 3.39 -4.78
N ALA A 16 0.04 2.07 -4.86
CA ALA A 16 -1.01 1.09 -4.59
C ALA A 16 -1.55 1.21 -3.15
N SER A 17 -0.68 1.39 -2.16
CA SER A 17 -1.08 1.61 -0.77
C SER A 17 -1.94 2.88 -0.60
N ALA A 18 -1.53 3.97 -1.25
CA ALA A 18 -2.30 5.22 -1.24
C ALA A 18 -3.67 5.06 -1.92
N LEU A 19 -3.73 4.32 -3.04
CA LEU A 19 -4.96 4.05 -3.77
C LEU A 19 -5.94 3.21 -2.94
N VAL A 20 -5.47 2.14 -2.30
CA VAL A 20 -6.31 1.32 -1.40
C VAL A 20 -6.84 2.17 -0.25
N SER A 21 -6.01 3.02 0.33
CA SER A 21 -6.43 3.92 1.41
C SER A 21 -7.48 4.93 0.93
N TYR A 22 -7.33 5.49 -0.27
CA TYR A 22 -8.31 6.40 -0.87
C TYR A 22 -9.66 5.73 -1.08
N ILE A 23 -9.68 4.53 -1.71
CA ILE A 23 -10.91 3.76 -1.94
C ILE A 23 -11.60 3.43 -0.62
N SER A 24 -10.83 3.05 0.40
CA SER A 24 -11.36 2.75 1.73
C SER A 24 -12.06 3.95 2.37
N ILE A 25 -11.48 5.15 2.24
CA ILE A 25 -12.05 6.41 2.75
C ILE A 25 -13.31 6.77 1.96
N GLU A 26 -13.27 6.72 0.63
CA GLU A 26 -14.41 7.03 -0.24
C GLU A 26 -15.58 6.08 0.06
N THR A 27 -15.31 4.78 0.15
CA THR A 27 -16.31 3.78 0.53
C THR A 27 -16.88 4.06 1.92
N SER A 28 -16.05 4.44 2.89
CA SER A 28 -16.52 4.79 4.24
C SER A 28 -17.46 6.01 4.23
N MET A 29 -17.15 7.03 3.43
CA MET A 29 -17.99 8.22 3.27
C MET A 29 -19.34 7.89 2.62
N ASP A 30 -19.34 7.08 1.57
CA ASP A 30 -20.57 6.62 0.91
C ASP A 30 -21.42 5.77 1.85
N THR A 31 -20.80 4.88 2.63
CA THR A 31 -21.51 4.01 3.59
C THR A 31 -22.15 4.84 4.71
N MET A 32 -21.48 5.89 5.19
CA MET A 32 -22.05 6.87 6.13
C MET A 32 -23.25 7.62 5.52
N SER A 33 -23.12 8.07 4.27
CA SER A 33 -24.19 8.76 3.54
C SER A 33 -25.42 7.86 3.33
N ALA A 34 -25.19 6.58 3.02
CA ALA A 34 -26.23 5.59 2.73
C ALA A 34 -26.89 4.97 4.00
N LYS A 35 -26.46 5.35 5.21
CA LYS A 35 -26.88 4.72 6.49
C LYS A 35 -26.72 3.19 6.51
N GLN A 36 -25.83 2.65 5.69
CA GLN A 36 -25.55 1.21 5.68
C GLN A 36 -24.64 0.85 6.86
N PRO A 37 -24.81 -0.33 7.46
CA PRO A 37 -23.89 -0.79 8.49
C PRO A 37 -22.48 -0.98 7.88
N PRO A 38 -21.41 -0.52 8.56
CA PRO A 38 -20.06 -0.63 8.04
C PRO A 38 -19.64 -2.09 7.89
N ASN A 39 -19.06 -2.43 6.74
CA ASN A 39 -18.57 -3.79 6.47
C ASN A 39 -17.19 -3.99 7.13
N VAL A 40 -17.21 -4.31 8.43
CA VAL A 40 -15.99 -4.45 9.25
C VAL A 40 -14.96 -5.43 8.66
N PRO A 41 -15.34 -6.63 8.16
CA PRO A 41 -14.40 -7.55 7.51
C PRO A 41 -13.67 -6.94 6.31
N LEU A 42 -14.36 -6.14 5.49
CA LEU A 42 -13.77 -5.50 4.31
C LEU A 42 -12.72 -4.46 4.71
N HIS A 43 -13.03 -3.60 5.68
CA HIS A 43 -12.08 -2.60 6.18
C HIS A 43 -10.84 -3.24 6.82
N LEU A 44 -11.01 -4.34 7.54
CA LEU A 44 -9.89 -5.08 8.14
C LEU A 44 -8.95 -5.63 7.05
N PHE A 45 -9.53 -6.13 5.96
CA PHE A 45 -8.78 -6.62 4.80
C PHE A 45 -8.05 -5.48 4.08
N GLU A 46 -8.71 -4.35 3.81
CA GLU A 46 -8.09 -3.17 3.19
C GLU A 46 -6.93 -2.63 4.02
N PHE A 47 -7.09 -2.57 5.35
CA PHE A 47 -6.02 -2.15 6.26
C PHE A 47 -4.83 -3.11 6.24
N ALA A 48 -5.08 -4.42 6.32
CA ALA A 48 -4.02 -5.43 6.24
C ALA A 48 -3.29 -5.38 4.88
N LEU A 49 -4.04 -5.18 3.78
CA LEU A 49 -3.48 -5.02 2.44
C LEU A 49 -2.61 -3.77 2.34
N ALA A 50 -3.08 -2.63 2.87
CA ALA A 50 -2.31 -1.38 2.88
C ALA A 50 -0.98 -1.55 3.63
N ILE A 51 -0.99 -2.21 4.80
CA ILE A 51 0.23 -2.51 5.56
C ILE A 51 1.17 -3.41 4.75
N ALA A 52 0.65 -4.49 4.14
CA ALA A 52 1.47 -5.40 3.35
C ALA A 52 2.16 -4.69 2.17
N LEU A 53 1.45 -3.78 1.49
CA LEU A 53 2.00 -2.96 0.41
C LEU A 53 3.11 -2.02 0.90
N VAL A 54 2.94 -1.39 2.07
CA VAL A 54 3.99 -0.56 2.68
C VAL A 54 5.21 -1.40 3.07
N CYS A 55 5.01 -2.57 3.68
CA CYS A 55 6.09 -3.49 4.00
C CYS A 55 6.86 -3.94 2.75
N ALA A 56 6.14 -4.27 1.67
CA ALA A 56 6.73 -4.60 0.38
C ALA A 56 7.55 -3.43 -0.18
N ALA A 57 7.01 -2.21 -0.15
CA ALA A 57 7.72 -1.00 -0.56
C ALA A 57 9.03 -0.83 0.22
N LEU A 58 8.97 -0.90 1.55
CA LEU A 58 10.15 -0.78 2.42
C LEU A 58 11.19 -1.86 2.13
N TYR A 59 10.76 -3.10 1.86
CA TYR A 59 11.66 -4.17 1.45
C TYR A 59 12.40 -3.85 0.15
N PHE A 60 11.69 -3.37 -0.89
CA PHE A 60 12.32 -2.99 -2.15
C PHE A 60 13.26 -1.79 -2.00
N ARG A 61 12.90 -0.83 -1.14
CA ARG A 61 13.78 0.29 -0.78
C ARG A 61 15.05 -0.22 -0.11
N TYR A 62 14.93 -1.06 0.93
CA TYR A 62 16.07 -1.67 1.63
C TYR A 62 16.97 -2.45 0.67
N LYS A 63 16.40 -3.26 -0.20
CA LYS A 63 17.14 -4.03 -1.21
C LYS A 63 17.94 -3.10 -2.13
N ALA A 64 17.36 -2.00 -2.59
CA ALA A 64 18.06 -1.02 -3.42
C ALA A 64 19.25 -0.37 -2.70
N TYR A 65 19.10 -0.01 -1.42
CA TYR A 65 20.20 0.54 -0.61
C TYR A 65 21.31 -0.48 -0.32
N ARG A 66 20.95 -1.74 -0.06
CA ARG A 66 21.95 -2.80 0.20
C ARG A 66 22.81 -3.09 -1.02
N ASP A 67 22.23 -3.01 -2.22
CA ASP A 67 22.99 -3.18 -3.47
C ASP A 67 23.96 -2.00 -3.70
N ASP A 68 23.65 -0.80 -3.20
CA ASP A 68 24.57 0.36 -3.21
C ASP A 68 25.73 0.20 -2.22
N ALA A 69 25.47 -0.34 -1.03
CA ALA A 69 26.49 -0.52 0.00
C ALA A 69 27.54 -1.60 -0.34
N LYS A 70 27.30 -2.42 -1.37
CA LYS A 70 28.20 -3.49 -1.83
C LYS A 70 29.07 -3.08 -3.03
N LYS A 71 28.98 -1.83 -3.49
CA LYS A 71 29.70 -1.31 -4.65
C LYS A 71 30.79 -0.34 -4.23
#